data_AF-A0A3R6Y237-F1
#
_entry.id   AF-A0A3R6Y237-F1
#
_cell.length_a   1.000
_cell.length_b   1.000
_cell.length_c   1.000
_cell.angle_alpha   90.00
_cell.angle_beta   90.00
_cell.angle_gamma   90.00
#
_symmetry.space_group_name_H-M   'P 1'
#
loop_
_entity.id
_entity.type
_entity.pdbx_description
1 polymer ?
#
loop_
_entity_poly.entity_id
_entity_poly.type
_entity_poly.pdbx_seq_one_letter_code
_entity_poly.pdbx_strand_id
1 'polypeptide(L)' 'MAYDYRKLKGRIVEIYGKQQLFAVAMGWSERTCSLKLSNRVFWKQPEITRASKLLKIKENEIQQYFFTVDVQ' A
#
# COMPACT_ATOMS: atom_id res chain seq x y z
N MET A 1 -16.79 3.60 -0.67
CA MET A 1 -16.13 2.29 -0.82
C MET A 1 -14.78 2.36 -0.12
N ALA A 2 -14.54 1.51 0.87
CA ALA A 2 -13.22 1.37 1.49
C ALA A 2 -12.55 0.09 0.98
N TYR A 3 -11.23 0.08 0.90
CA TYR A 3 -10.45 -1.10 0.54
C TYR A 3 -9.73 -1.67 1.76
N ASP A 4 -9.66 -2.98 1.84
CA ASP A 4 -8.93 -3.67 2.89
C ASP A 4 -7.42 -3.68 2.59
N TYR A 5 -6.68 -2.83 3.31
CA TYR A 5 -5.23 -2.74 3.23
C TYR A 5 -4.50 -3.54 4.32
N ARG A 6 -5.17 -4.43 5.07
CA ARG A 6 -4.51 -5.27 6.10
C ARG A 6 -3.38 -6.10 5.51
N LYS A 7 -3.63 -6.75 4.37
CA LYS A 7 -2.62 -7.55 3.64
C LYS A 7 -1.44 -6.69 3.17
N LEU A 8 -1.72 -5.50 2.64
CA LEU A 8 -0.70 -4.55 2.19
C LEU A 8 0.16 -4.04 3.37
N LYS A 9 -0.46 -3.70 4.50
CA LYS A 9 0.24 -3.28 5.72
C LYS A 9 1.17 -4.37 6.23
N GLY A 10 0.72 -5.63 6.25
CA GLY A 10 1.56 -6.77 6.62
C GLY A 10 2.78 -6.88 5.71
N ARG A 11 2.58 -6.82 4.39
CA ARG A 11 3.66 -6.90 3.41
C ARG A 11 4.68 -5.75 3.52
N ILE A 12 4.21 -4.54 3.84
CA ILE A 12 5.09 -3.40 4.11
C ILE A 12 5.99 -3.68 5.31
N VAL A 13 5.45 -4.24 6.40
CA VAL A 13 6.23 -4.60 7.59
C VAL A 13 7.22 -5.73 7.29
N GLU A 14 6.83 -6.74 6.52
CA GLU A 14 7.73 -7.84 6.11
C GLU A 14 8.97 -7.36 5.33
N ILE A 15 8.83 -6.34 4.47
CA ILE A 15 9.91 -5.89 3.58
C ILE A 15 10.68 -4.71 4.14
N TYR A 16 9.98 -3.74 4.75
CA TYR A 16 10.57 -2.49 5.21
C TYR A 16 10.65 -2.39 6.73
N GLY A 17 10.04 -3.31 7.49
CA GLY A 17 9.95 -3.29 8.95
C GLY A 17 8.96 -2.24 9.48
N LYS A 18 9.03 -1.00 9.00
CA LYS A 18 8.19 0.12 9.42
C LYS A 18 7.55 0.84 8.23
N GLN A 19 6.32 1.33 8.41
CA GLN A 19 5.60 2.10 7.39
C GLN A 19 6.31 3.41 7.00
N GLN A 20 7.07 4.00 7.91
CA GLN A 20 7.86 5.23 7.66
C GLN A 20 8.94 5.00 6.60
N LEU A 21 9.63 3.86 6.66
CA LEU A 21 10.67 3.49 5.68
C LEU A 21 10.07 3.23 4.29
N PHE A 22 8.87 2.64 4.25
CA PHE A 22 8.12 2.51 3.00
C PHE A 22 7.69 3.87 2.43
N ALA A 23 7.27 4.82 3.28
CA ALA A 23 6.94 6.17 2.85
C ALA A 23 8.15 6.86 2.18
N VAL A 24 9.33 6.75 2.78
CA VAL A 24 10.58 7.26 2.21
C VAL A 24 10.88 6.63 0.85
N ALA A 25 10.76 5.30 0.72
CA ALA A 25 11.00 4.60 -0.54
C ALA A 25 10.00 5.00 -1.65
N MET A 26 8.76 5.32 -1.28
CA MET A 26 7.74 5.85 -2.18
C MET A 26 7.96 7.33 -2.54
N GLY A 27 8.83 8.05 -1.83
CA GLY A 27 9.02 9.50 -1.99
C GLY A 27 7.89 10.32 -1.35
N TRP A 28 7.34 9.83 -0.24
CA TRP A 28 6.20 10.42 0.46
C TRP A 28 6.55 10.87 1.87
N SER A 29 5.74 11.79 2.39
CA SER A 29 5.67 12.04 3.83
C SER A 29 4.98 10.86 4.55
N GLU A 30 5.29 10.67 5.83
CA GLU A 30 4.60 9.68 6.67
C GLU A 30 3.09 9.92 6.73
N ARG A 31 2.68 11.19 6.77
CA ARG A 31 1.27 11.58 6.73
C ARG A 31 0.59 11.08 5.46
N THR A 32 1.21 11.27 4.30
CA THR A 32 0.67 10.79 3.01
C THR A 32 0.52 9.26 3.02
N CYS A 33 1.54 8.55 3.50
CA CYS A 33 1.50 7.09 3.61
C CYS A 33 0.35 6.61 4.53
N SER A 34 0.21 7.22 5.71
CA SER A 34 -0.88 6.92 6.65
C SER A 34 -2.26 7.18 6.04
N LEU A 35 -2.45 8.33 5.38
CA LEU A 35 -3.72 8.67 4.72
C LEU A 35 -4.08 7.69 3.59
N LYS A 36 -3.09 7.22 2.82
CA LYS A 36 -3.30 6.21 1.77
C LYS A 36 -3.69 4.85 2.36
N LEU A 37 -2.98 4.41 3.40
CA LEU A 37 -3.22 3.13 4.07
C LEU A 37 -4.46 3.11 4.98
N SER A 38 -5.10 4.26 5.19
CA SER A 38 -6.36 4.42 5.95
C SER A 38 -7.54 4.78 5.05
N ASN A 39 -7.42 4.61 3.73
CA ASN A 39 -8.46 4.96 2.74
C ASN A 39 -8.88 6.44 2.74
N ARG A 40 -8.14 7.34 3.38
CA ARG A 40 -8.42 8.79 3.37
C ARG A 40 -7.99 9.45 2.06
N VAL A 41 -6.99 8.88 1.40
CA VAL A 41 -6.53 9.30 0.08
C VAL A 41 -6.43 8.06 -0.81
N PHE A 42 -6.97 8.13 -2.03
CA PHE A 42 -6.92 7.04 -2.98
C PHE A 42 -5.54 6.87 -3.60
N TRP A 43 -5.17 5.64 -3.91
CA TRP A 43 -3.98 5.32 -4.68
C TRP A 43 -4.14 5.68 -6.15
N LYS A 44 -3.09 6.24 -6.76
CA LYS A 44 -3.00 6.46 -8.21
C LYS A 44 -2.33 5.25 -8.86
N GLN A 45 -2.65 4.96 -10.12
CA GLN A 45 -2.06 3.82 -10.84
C GLN A 45 -0.51 3.79 -10.80
N PRO A 46 0.23 4.90 -11.02
CA PRO A 46 1.69 4.88 -10.94
C PRO A 46 2.21 4.55 -9.54
N GLU A 47 1.47 4.94 -8.49
CA GLU A 47 1.81 4.65 -7.10
C GLU A 47 1.63 3.16 -6.81
N ILE A 48 0.56 2.55 -7.31
CA ILE A 48 0.31 1.10 -7.19
C ILE A 48 1.44 0.34 -7.89
N THR A 49 1.78 0.69 -9.13
CA THR A 49 2.86 0.03 -9.87
C THR A 49 4.20 0.16 -9.14
N ARG A 50 4.52 1.35 -8.60
CA ARG A 50 5.75 1.56 -7.84
C ARG A 50 5.75 0.76 -6.54
N ALA A 51 4.68 0.80 -5.76
CA ALA A 51 4.56 0.06 -4.52
C ALA A 51 4.66 -1.45 -4.75
N SER A 52 4.02 -2.00 -5.79
CA SER A 52 4.14 -3.42 -6.14
C SER A 52 5.58 -3.83 -6.45
N LYS A 53 6.34 -2.99 -7.17
CA LYS A 53 7.77 -3.24 -7.42
C LYS A 53 8.59 -3.22 -6.13
N LEU A 54 8.41 -2.19 -5.30
CA LEU A 54 9.10 -2.03 -4.03
C LEU A 54 8.81 -3.17 -3.04
N LEU A 55 7.55 -3.61 -2.99
CA LEU A 55 7.06 -4.67 -2.11
C LEU A 55 7.17 -6.07 -2.74
N LYS A 56 7.84 -6.18 -3.90
CA LYS A 56 8.03 -7.43 -4.63
C LYS A 56 6.74 -8.24 -4.75
N ILE A 57 5.63 -7.55 -5.05
CA ILE A 57 4.31 -8.13 -5.26
C ILE A 57 4.24 -8.59 -6.71
N LYS A 58 3.83 -9.85 -6.94
CA LYS A 58 3.63 -10.36 -8.29
C LYS A 58 2.42 -9.69 -8.94
N GLU A 59 2.46 -9.50 -10.25
CA GLU A 59 1.40 -8.78 -10.99
C GLU A 59 0.01 -9.41 -10.81
N ASN A 60 -0.05 -10.74 -10.75
CA ASN A 60 -1.28 -11.49 -10.52
C ASN A 60 -1.84 -11.36 -9.08
N GLU A 61 -1.05 -10.88 -8.13
CA GLU A 61 -1.46 -10.70 -6.74
C GLU A 61 -1.87 -9.26 -6.42
N ILE A 62 -1.57 -8.29 -7.29
CA ILE A 62 -1.83 -6.85 -7.06
C ILE A 62 -3.29 -6.61 -6.65
N GLN A 63 -4.23 -7.32 -7.28
CA GLN A 63 -5.65 -7.22 -6.97
C GLN A 63 -5.95 -7.47 -5.47
N GLN A 64 -5.31 -8.46 -4.88
CA GLN A 64 -5.53 -8.86 -3.49
C GLN A 64 -4.97 -7.85 -2.48
N TYR A 65 -4.01 -7.01 -2.90
CA TYR A 65 -3.38 -6.02 -2.04
C TYR A 65 -4.05 -4.64 -2.12
N PHE A 66 -4.52 -4.23 -3.30
CA PHE A 66 -4.98 -2.87 -3.54
C PHE A 66 -6.48 -2.74 -3.81
N PHE A 67 -7.14 -3.84 -4.20
CA PHE A 67 -8.52 -3.82 -4.71
C PHE A 67 -9.47 -4.73 -3.94
N THR A 68 -9.01 -5.36 -2.84
CA THR A 68 -9.90 -6.07 -1.91
C THR A 68 -10.82 -5.06 -1.25
N VAL A 69 -12.13 -5.22 -1.45
CA VAL A 69 -13.14 -4.32 -0.87
C VAL A 69 -13.32 -4.69 0.61
N ASP A 70 -13.37 -3.68 1.47
CA ASP A 70 -13.74 -3.89 2.86
C ASP A 70 -15.25 -4.13 2.94
N VAL A 71 -15.65 -5.30 3.43
CA VAL A 71 -17.05 -5.79 3.47
C VAL A 71 -17.71 -5.55 4.83
N GLN A 72 -17.23 -4.56 5.59
CA GLN A 72 -17.91 -4.10 6.80
C GLN A 72 -19.23 -3.38 6.50
#